data_AF-A0A8J1UUI3-F1
#
_entry.id   AF-A0A8J1UUI3-F1
#
_cell.length_a   1.000
_cell.length_b   1.000
_cell.length_c   1.000
_cell.angle_alpha   90.00
_cell.angle_beta   90.00
_cell.angle_gamma   90.00
#
_symmetry.space_group_name_H-M   'P 1'
#
loop_
_entity.id
_entity.type
_entity.pdbx_description
1 polymer ?
#
loop_
_entity_poly.entity_id
_entity_poly.type
_entity_poly.pdbx_seq_one_letter_code
_entity_poly.pdbx_strand_id
1 'polypeptide(L)'
;DFANGLFDSCRDVQMPSSKAKAIGVFCGTDANKCTAKKFLTFMGTSSYAPFNINFNLTNNATTDGPNGTYRMIPLNQTVHPCNLPLNNKSSPCSCQDCEAQCSPLPPPIKPPPRWKILGIDGFIFIGSSVFAGFIILFCIWIICSIITGRNNSSMNDAALVSLNGDSVHSTESAEVSPVDENDINCFDKIGVGMECLLETIFTRWGCMCAKYPIYTLVVGFICCAALIVGISLFKVTTNPVELWSSPDSRARQEMNYYEEHFTPFHRTAQIIITAKDPTPWRREDSGSSPTTRMIGAVLKLDILHEVLDLQNRLANITAYDSKHGVDVRLEDICFAPLSPDNNNCTIQSPLNYFQNSMENLDKSIWDDFHFIRYADYMDHFLYCVRDPTAINDTQNPLLNLPCMGTFGGPVMPFVALGEYEDDKYYTANAVIVTFIINNYKKNSTFIDLAMTWEKEYIRILKDYV
;
A
#
# COMPACT_ATOMS: atom_id res chain seq x y z
N ASP A 1 6.07 42.89 18.30
CA ASP A 1 5.63 42.85 16.89
C ASP A 1 6.69 42.28 15.95
N PHE A 2 7.91 42.82 15.94
CA PHE A 2 9.01 42.32 15.10
C PHE A 2 9.22 40.80 15.17
N ALA A 3 9.31 40.22 16.37
CA ALA A 3 9.50 38.78 16.55
C ALA A 3 8.34 37.92 15.98
N ASN A 4 7.10 38.38 16.13
CA ASN A 4 5.93 37.68 15.59
C ASN A 4 5.91 37.77 14.07
N GLY A 5 6.19 38.95 13.51
CA GLY A 5 6.29 39.10 12.06
C GLY A 5 7.40 38.23 11.46
N LEU A 6 8.57 38.16 12.10
CA LEU A 6 9.66 37.28 11.69
C LEU A 6 9.19 35.81 11.68
N PHE A 7 8.58 35.37 12.77
CA PHE A 7 8.05 34.01 12.88
C PHE A 7 6.99 33.71 11.81
N ASP A 8 6.00 34.58 11.64
CA ASP A 8 4.91 34.40 10.68
C ASP A 8 5.41 34.39 9.23
N SER A 9 6.50 35.08 8.93
CA SER A 9 7.12 35.05 7.59
C SER A 9 7.79 33.71 7.26
N CYS A 10 8.13 32.89 8.26
CA CYS A 10 8.88 31.64 8.10
C CYS A 10 8.14 30.37 8.54
N ARG A 11 7.00 30.51 9.23
CA ARG A 11 6.33 29.38 9.88
C ARG A 11 5.83 28.29 8.91
N ASP A 12 5.59 28.65 7.64
CA ASP A 12 4.98 27.75 6.64
C ASP A 12 6.00 27.18 5.65
N VAL A 13 7.29 27.54 5.76
CA VAL A 13 8.36 27.04 4.91
C VAL A 13 8.48 25.52 5.04
N GLN A 14 8.47 24.80 3.91
CA GLN A 14 8.55 23.34 3.92
C GLN A 14 9.98 22.84 3.76
N MET A 15 10.29 21.71 4.40
CA MET A 15 11.50 20.94 4.12
C MET A 15 11.23 19.98 2.96
N PRO A 16 11.94 20.09 1.82
CA PRO A 16 11.66 19.26 0.65
C PRO A 16 11.80 17.75 0.89
N SER A 17 12.69 17.34 1.81
CA SER A 17 13.01 15.94 2.09
C SER A 17 11.99 15.24 2.99
N SER A 18 11.42 15.93 3.98
CA SER A 18 10.49 15.36 4.97
C SER A 18 9.04 15.79 4.77
N LYS A 19 8.77 16.78 3.90
CA LYS A 19 7.49 17.49 3.76
C LYS A 19 6.97 18.10 5.08
N ALA A 20 7.79 18.13 6.12
CA ALA A 20 7.48 18.80 7.38
C ALA A 20 7.76 20.30 7.26
N LYS A 21 7.17 21.11 8.14
CA LYS A 21 7.49 22.54 8.24
C LYS A 21 8.89 22.70 8.84
N ALA A 22 9.75 23.47 8.18
CA ALA A 22 11.13 23.71 8.59
C ALA A 22 11.22 24.30 10.01
N ILE A 23 10.23 25.11 10.39
CA ILE A 23 10.16 25.70 11.73
C ILE A 23 10.12 24.66 12.86
N GLY A 24 9.67 23.43 12.60
CA GLY A 24 9.68 22.34 13.58
C GLY A 24 11.09 22.02 14.07
N VAL A 25 12.06 21.95 13.14
CA VAL A 25 13.48 21.69 13.45
C VAL A 25 14.10 22.85 14.24
N PHE A 26 13.65 24.08 13.98
CA PHE A 26 14.18 25.28 14.64
C PHE A 26 13.43 25.69 15.91
N CYS A 27 12.54 24.85 16.43
CA CYS A 27 11.71 25.21 17.58
C CYS A 27 11.81 24.24 18.76
N GLY A 28 12.47 23.09 18.59
CA GLY A 28 12.54 22.04 19.61
C GLY A 28 11.17 21.46 20.01
N THR A 29 10.12 21.78 19.25
CA THR A 29 8.75 21.31 19.41
C THR A 29 8.11 21.22 18.04
N ASP A 30 7.02 20.46 17.93
CA ASP A 30 6.19 20.40 16.73
C ASP A 30 5.89 21.80 16.15
N ALA A 31 6.01 21.94 14.84
CA ALA A 31 5.75 23.17 14.11
C ALA A 31 4.39 23.80 14.45
N ASN A 32 3.36 22.98 14.69
CA ASN A 32 2.01 23.46 15.02
C ASN A 32 1.92 24.09 16.42
N LYS A 33 2.81 23.72 17.34
CA LYS A 33 2.88 24.22 18.73
C LYS A 33 3.98 25.25 18.92
N CYS A 34 4.70 25.59 17.86
CA CYS A 34 5.75 26.57 17.87
C CYS A 34 5.18 28.00 17.95
N THR A 35 5.86 28.86 18.68
CA THR A 35 5.54 30.29 18.76
C THR A 35 6.83 31.09 18.56
N ALA A 36 6.70 32.37 18.20
CA ALA A 36 7.86 33.26 18.03
C ALA A 36 8.82 33.25 19.24
N LYS A 37 8.27 33.17 20.45
CA LYS A 37 9.07 33.06 21.69
C LYS A 37 9.85 31.75 21.73
N LYS A 38 9.19 30.61 21.51
CA LYS A 38 9.85 29.29 21.54
C LYS A 38 10.93 29.17 20.46
N PHE A 39 10.64 29.63 19.26
CA PHE A 39 11.59 29.68 18.15
C PHE A 39 12.86 30.45 18.52
N LEU A 40 12.72 31.69 19.01
CA LEU A 40 13.87 32.50 19.41
C LEU A 40 14.61 31.91 20.63
N THR A 41 13.88 31.40 21.62
CA THR A 41 14.50 30.70 22.75
C THR A 41 15.33 29.50 22.27
N PHE A 42 14.79 28.67 21.38
CA PHE A 42 15.52 27.53 20.84
C PHE A 42 16.78 27.95 20.06
N MET A 43 16.70 29.00 19.23
CA MET A 43 17.91 29.53 18.57
C MET A 43 18.97 30.02 19.55
N GLY A 44 18.56 30.50 20.73
CA GLY A 44 19.46 30.98 21.78
C GLY A 44 19.96 29.89 22.74
N THR A 45 19.34 28.72 22.81
CA THR A 45 19.66 27.67 23.80
C THR A 45 19.90 26.28 23.22
N SER A 46 19.76 26.10 21.90
CA SER A 46 20.01 24.82 21.23
C SER A 46 21.50 24.48 21.20
N SER A 47 21.81 23.20 20.92
CA SER A 47 23.19 22.71 20.74
C SER A 47 23.95 23.36 19.59
N TYR A 48 23.23 24.03 18.67
CA TYR A 48 23.81 24.80 17.58
C TYR A 48 24.23 26.23 18.00
N ALA A 49 23.78 26.71 19.16
CA ALA A 49 24.14 28.03 19.67
C ALA A 49 25.51 27.97 20.40
N PRO A 50 26.49 28.82 20.04
CA PRO A 50 27.81 28.79 20.67
C PRO A 50 27.80 29.29 22.13
N PHE A 51 26.78 30.06 22.52
CA PHE A 51 26.54 30.53 23.88
C PHE A 51 25.06 30.81 24.08
N ASN A 52 24.61 30.75 25.34
CA ASN A 52 23.21 30.94 25.68
C ASN A 52 22.78 32.40 25.52
N ILE A 53 21.71 32.62 24.75
CA ILE A 53 21.09 33.94 24.54
C ILE A 53 19.67 33.91 25.10
N ASN A 54 19.40 34.78 26.08
CA ASN A 54 18.05 34.95 26.61
C ASN A 54 17.28 36.05 25.85
N PHE A 55 16.33 35.65 25.02
CA PHE A 55 15.48 36.56 24.26
C PHE A 55 14.28 37.02 25.10
N ASN A 56 14.32 38.28 25.56
CA ASN A 56 13.17 38.91 26.22
C ASN A 56 12.33 39.72 25.22
N LEU A 57 11.10 39.28 24.95
CA LEU A 57 10.20 39.92 24.01
C LEU A 57 9.35 40.98 24.71
N THR A 58 9.69 42.25 24.51
CA THR A 58 8.96 43.41 25.03
C THR A 58 8.79 44.46 23.94
N ASN A 59 7.65 45.16 23.94
CA ASN A 59 7.42 46.33 23.10
C ASN A 59 7.84 47.64 23.80
N ASN A 60 8.04 47.60 25.13
CA ASN A 60 8.38 48.78 25.92
C ASN A 60 9.88 48.84 26.20
N ALA A 61 10.42 50.06 26.25
CA ALA A 61 11.77 50.28 26.74
C ALA A 61 11.87 49.87 28.20
N THR A 62 12.93 49.13 28.54
CA THR A 62 13.21 48.68 29.90
C THR A 62 14.44 49.40 30.43
N THR A 63 14.51 49.55 31.75
CA THR A 63 15.68 50.07 32.45
C THR A 63 16.40 48.93 33.16
N ASP A 64 17.71 48.80 32.95
CA ASP A 64 18.54 47.76 33.57
C ASP A 64 19.77 48.38 34.28
N GLY A 65 20.42 47.61 35.18
CA GLY A 65 21.59 48.01 35.96
C GLY A 65 21.30 48.61 37.35
N PRO A 66 22.34 48.82 38.19
CA PRO A 66 22.17 49.43 39.50
C PRO A 66 21.57 50.83 39.35
N ASN A 67 20.41 51.05 39.98
CA ASN A 67 19.56 52.25 39.91
C ASN A 67 18.85 52.51 38.56
N GLY A 68 18.72 51.53 37.66
CA GLY A 68 17.97 51.68 36.40
C GLY A 68 18.61 52.65 35.41
N THR A 69 19.94 52.76 35.44
CA THR A 69 20.73 53.74 34.70
C THR A 69 20.80 53.49 33.20
N TYR A 70 20.60 52.24 32.73
CA TYR A 70 20.67 51.90 31.31
C TYR A 70 19.28 51.77 30.71
N ARG A 71 18.93 52.67 29.79
CA ARG A 71 17.70 52.57 29.00
C ARG A 71 17.94 51.63 27.81
N MET A 72 17.37 50.43 27.87
CA MET A 72 17.38 49.46 26.78
C MET A 72 16.15 49.68 25.90
N ILE A 73 16.37 49.83 24.60
CA ILE A 73 15.31 49.99 23.59
C ILE A 73 15.23 48.67 22.82
N PRO A 74 14.05 48.01 22.77
CA PRO A 74 13.92 46.75 22.04
C PRO A 74 14.11 46.98 20.54
N LEU A 75 14.74 46.00 19.87
CA LEU A 75 14.92 46.02 18.43
C LEU A 75 13.56 45.99 17.72
N ASN A 76 13.32 46.99 16.88
CA ASN A 76 12.12 47.08 16.05
C ASN A 76 12.50 47.44 14.62
N GLN A 77 12.72 46.43 13.78
CA GLN A 77 13.03 46.58 12.36
C GLN A 77 11.81 46.23 11.50
N THR A 78 11.87 46.58 10.21
CA THR A 78 10.84 46.21 9.24
C THR A 78 10.88 44.71 8.99
N VAL A 79 9.72 44.06 9.11
CA VAL A 79 9.52 42.65 8.72
C VAL A 79 8.93 42.62 7.33
N HIS A 80 9.45 41.73 6.48
CA HIS A 80 8.88 41.45 5.17
C HIS A 80 7.96 40.22 5.26
N PRO A 81 6.66 40.36 4.96
CA PRO A 81 5.75 39.21 4.98
C PRO A 81 6.01 38.33 3.75
N CYS A 82 5.77 37.03 3.88
CA CYS A 82 6.10 36.05 2.84
C CYS A 82 5.32 36.25 1.52
N ASN A 83 4.19 36.96 1.59
CA ASN A 83 3.31 37.24 0.46
C ASN A 83 3.73 38.46 -0.39
N LEU A 84 4.82 39.15 -0.01
CA LEU A 84 5.32 40.32 -0.73
C LEU A 84 6.77 40.11 -1.20
N PRO A 85 7.15 40.68 -2.36
CA PRO A 85 8.54 40.68 -2.79
C PRO A 85 9.40 41.60 -1.91
N LEU A 86 10.66 41.23 -1.70
CA LEU A 86 11.65 42.04 -0.96
C LEU A 86 12.06 43.31 -1.72
N ASN A 87 12.16 43.22 -3.05
CA ASN A 87 12.50 44.31 -3.96
C ASN A 87 11.94 44.06 -5.37
N ASN A 88 12.09 45.03 -6.28
CA ASN A 88 11.62 44.94 -7.67
C ASN A 88 12.27 43.82 -8.52
N LYS A 89 13.25 43.09 -7.97
CA LYS A 89 13.95 41.97 -8.64
C LYS A 89 13.63 40.61 -8.02
N SER A 90 12.98 40.58 -6.85
CA SER A 90 12.58 39.36 -6.16
C SER A 90 11.11 39.07 -6.38
N SER A 91 10.75 37.80 -6.47
CA SER A 91 9.36 37.37 -6.40
C SER A 91 8.96 37.11 -4.94
N PRO A 92 7.66 37.19 -4.60
CA PRO A 92 7.16 36.72 -3.30
C PRO A 92 7.40 35.21 -3.13
N CYS A 93 7.27 34.70 -1.90
CA CYS A 93 7.39 33.28 -1.62
C CYS A 93 6.32 32.46 -2.37
N SER A 94 6.61 31.19 -2.61
CA SER A 94 5.64 30.28 -3.21
C SER A 94 4.50 29.98 -2.22
N CYS A 95 3.33 29.58 -2.72
CA CYS A 95 2.22 29.10 -1.86
C CYS A 95 2.63 27.87 -1.03
N GLN A 96 3.58 27.05 -1.49
CA GLN A 96 4.07 25.90 -0.75
C GLN A 96 4.75 26.32 0.57
N ASP A 97 5.43 27.47 0.57
CA ASP A 97 6.20 27.98 1.70
C ASP A 97 5.51 29.15 2.44
N CYS A 98 4.37 29.60 1.93
CA CYS A 98 3.61 30.74 2.44
C CYS A 98 2.13 30.56 2.13
N GLU A 99 1.35 30.15 3.13
CA GLU A 99 -0.09 29.93 2.97
C GLU A 99 -0.82 31.22 2.52
N ALA A 100 -0.33 32.38 2.94
CA ALA A 100 -0.88 33.68 2.55
C ALA A 100 -0.75 34.01 1.04
N GLN A 101 0.01 33.23 0.27
CA GLN A 101 0.06 33.31 -1.20
C GLN A 101 -0.87 32.33 -1.89
N CYS A 102 -1.47 31.38 -1.16
CA CYS A 102 -2.29 30.36 -1.75
C CYS A 102 -3.62 30.91 -2.27
N SER A 103 -3.97 30.51 -3.49
CA SER A 103 -5.33 30.66 -3.97
C SER A 103 -6.26 29.73 -3.17
N PRO A 104 -7.54 30.08 -2.98
CA PRO A 104 -8.49 29.20 -2.31
C PRO A 104 -8.51 27.82 -2.99
N LEU A 105 -8.57 26.77 -2.16
CA LEU A 105 -8.51 25.39 -2.62
C LEU A 105 -9.60 25.14 -3.69
N PRO A 106 -9.25 24.53 -4.83
CA PRO A 106 -10.26 24.11 -5.79
C PRO A 106 -11.23 23.13 -5.11
N PRO A 107 -12.50 23.09 -5.53
CA PRO A 107 -13.47 22.17 -4.96
C PRO A 107 -12.98 20.72 -5.09
N PRO A 108 -13.29 19.84 -4.12
CA PRO A 108 -12.81 18.47 -4.12
C PRO A 108 -13.13 17.78 -5.45
N ILE A 109 -12.14 17.05 -5.98
CA ILE A 109 -12.27 16.29 -7.23
C ILE A 109 -13.44 15.32 -7.05
N LYS A 110 -14.48 15.49 -7.86
CA LYS A 110 -15.64 14.60 -7.82
C LYS A 110 -15.18 13.17 -8.17
N PRO A 111 -15.73 12.14 -7.51
CA PRO A 111 -15.39 10.76 -7.82
C PRO A 111 -15.60 10.48 -9.32
N PRO A 112 -14.82 9.56 -9.92
CA PRO A 112 -14.94 9.26 -11.33
C PRO A 112 -16.40 8.96 -11.67
N PRO A 113 -16.92 9.49 -12.78
CA PRO A 113 -18.30 9.27 -13.15
C PRO A 113 -18.55 7.77 -13.27
N ARG A 114 -19.74 7.33 -12.83
CA ARG A 114 -20.18 5.95 -13.05
C ARG A 114 -20.01 5.60 -14.53
N TRP A 115 -19.62 4.35 -14.80
CA TRP A 115 -19.43 3.88 -16.17
C TRP A 115 -20.74 4.03 -16.96
N LYS A 116 -20.71 4.89 -17.98
CA LYS A 116 -21.86 5.21 -18.81
C LYS A 116 -21.56 4.92 -20.27
N ILE A 117 -22.54 4.33 -20.96
CA ILE A 117 -22.55 4.14 -22.41
C ILE A 117 -23.71 4.97 -22.95
N LEU A 118 -23.43 5.90 -23.87
CA LEU A 118 -24.42 6.83 -24.42
C LEU A 118 -25.23 7.62 -23.36
N GLY A 119 -24.62 7.90 -22.20
CA GLY A 119 -25.26 8.65 -21.11
C GLY A 119 -26.13 7.82 -20.15
N ILE A 120 -26.37 6.54 -20.46
CA ILE A 120 -27.06 5.57 -19.61
C ILE A 120 -26.01 4.75 -18.83
N ASP A 121 -26.36 4.26 -17.64
CA ASP A 121 -25.51 3.33 -16.90
C ASP A 121 -25.12 2.12 -17.78
N GLY A 122 -23.83 1.80 -17.82
CA GLY A 122 -23.30 0.76 -18.72
C GLY A 122 -23.93 -0.61 -18.50
N PHE A 123 -24.24 -0.97 -17.25
CA PHE A 123 -24.90 -2.23 -16.94
C PHE A 123 -26.33 -2.27 -17.46
N ILE A 124 -27.07 -1.16 -17.33
CA ILE A 124 -28.44 -1.04 -17.85
C ILE A 124 -28.41 -1.14 -19.38
N PHE A 125 -27.52 -0.41 -20.04
CA PHE A 125 -27.41 -0.41 -21.50
C PHE A 125 -27.12 -1.82 -22.06
N ILE A 126 -26.15 -2.52 -21.47
CA ILE A 126 -25.80 -3.88 -21.87
C ILE A 126 -26.95 -4.85 -21.57
N GLY A 127 -27.52 -4.78 -20.36
CA GLY A 127 -28.64 -5.63 -19.96
C GLY A 127 -29.86 -5.47 -20.87
N SER A 128 -30.24 -4.22 -21.18
CA SER A 128 -31.34 -3.92 -22.09
C SER A 128 -31.06 -4.37 -23.53
N SER A 129 -29.82 -4.23 -24.00
CA SER A 129 -29.42 -4.66 -25.34
C SER A 129 -29.47 -6.19 -25.49
N VAL A 130 -28.97 -6.93 -24.50
CA VAL A 130 -29.06 -8.41 -24.46
C VAL A 130 -30.52 -8.86 -24.40
N PHE A 131 -31.34 -8.23 -23.55
CA PHE A 131 -32.76 -8.55 -23.44
C PHE A 131 -33.54 -8.25 -24.73
N ALA A 132 -33.30 -7.10 -25.36
CA ALA A 132 -33.91 -6.76 -26.64
C ALA A 132 -33.53 -7.76 -27.73
N GLY A 133 -32.25 -8.16 -27.80
CA GLY A 133 -31.80 -9.22 -28.70
C GLY A 133 -32.53 -10.55 -28.48
N PHE A 134 -32.70 -10.95 -27.22
CA PHE A 134 -33.48 -12.15 -26.87
C PHE A 134 -34.94 -12.05 -27.31
N ILE A 135 -35.61 -10.92 -27.08
CA ILE A 135 -37.00 -10.70 -27.51
C ILE A 135 -37.12 -10.75 -29.03
N ILE A 136 -36.19 -10.14 -29.76
CA ILE A 136 -36.19 -10.20 -31.23
C ILE A 136 -36.06 -11.64 -31.71
N LEU A 137 -35.11 -12.41 -31.17
CA LEU A 137 -34.95 -13.83 -31.53
C LEU A 137 -36.19 -14.66 -31.18
N PHE A 138 -36.80 -14.41 -30.03
CA PHE A 138 -38.03 -15.08 -29.62
C PHE A 138 -39.22 -14.73 -30.51
N CYS A 139 -39.38 -13.46 -30.89
CA CYS A 139 -40.39 -13.02 -31.82
C CYS A 139 -40.17 -13.62 -33.22
N ILE A 140 -38.93 -13.66 -33.71
CA ILE A 140 -38.59 -14.33 -34.97
C ILE A 140 -38.96 -15.81 -34.89
N TRP A 141 -38.65 -16.50 -33.79
CA TRP A 141 -39.03 -17.89 -33.59
C TRP A 141 -40.54 -18.10 -33.61
N ILE A 142 -41.32 -17.24 -32.93
CA ILE A 142 -42.80 -17.28 -32.98
C ILE A 142 -43.32 -17.00 -34.40
N ILE A 143 -42.78 -16.00 -35.09
CA ILE A 143 -43.22 -15.67 -36.44
C ILE A 143 -42.91 -16.82 -37.41
N CYS A 144 -41.70 -17.39 -37.32
CA CYS A 144 -41.31 -18.56 -38.09
C CYS A 144 -42.23 -19.75 -37.79
N SER A 145 -42.56 -20.03 -36.52
CA SER A 145 -43.44 -21.14 -36.14
C SER A 145 -44.89 -20.94 -36.58
N ILE A 146 -45.41 -19.70 -36.56
CA ILE A 146 -46.74 -19.38 -37.09
C ILE A 146 -46.76 -19.50 -38.62
N ILE A 147 -45.73 -19.03 -39.32
CA ILE A 147 -45.65 -19.14 -40.79
C ILE A 147 -45.54 -20.60 -41.23
N THR A 148 -44.71 -21.41 -40.58
CA THR A 148 -44.63 -22.86 -40.85
C THR A 148 -45.91 -23.59 -40.43
N GLY A 149 -46.52 -23.24 -39.29
CA GLY A 149 -47.78 -23.81 -38.83
C GLY A 149 -49.00 -23.48 -39.72
N ARG A 150 -49.08 -22.25 -40.26
CA ARG A 150 -50.15 -21.83 -41.19
C ARG A 150 -50.00 -22.47 -42.57
N ASN A 151 -48.78 -22.79 -43.01
CA ASN A 151 -48.58 -23.49 -44.27
C ASN A 151 -49.13 -24.93 -44.20
N ASN A 152 -49.00 -25.60 -43.04
CA ASN A 152 -49.58 -26.93 -42.82
C ASN A 152 -51.11 -26.91 -42.63
N SER A 153 -51.71 -25.81 -42.15
CA SER A 153 -53.17 -25.72 -41.99
C SER A 153 -53.92 -25.37 -43.27
N SER A 154 -53.25 -24.86 -44.31
CA SER A 154 -53.90 -24.50 -45.58
C SER A 154 -54.36 -25.70 -46.43
N MET A 155 -54.01 -26.94 -46.07
CA MET A 155 -54.40 -28.15 -46.80
C MET A 155 -55.48 -29.00 -46.09
N ASN A 156 -55.93 -28.60 -44.90
CA ASN A 156 -56.89 -29.40 -44.10
C ASN A 156 -58.29 -28.78 -43.92
N ASP A 157 -58.57 -27.61 -44.51
CA ASP A 157 -59.88 -26.93 -44.38
C ASP A 157 -60.98 -27.39 -45.37
N ALA A 158 -60.82 -28.54 -46.04
CA ALA A 158 -61.81 -29.06 -46.99
C ALA A 158 -62.70 -30.21 -46.45
N ALA A 159 -62.62 -30.58 -45.16
CA ALA A 159 -63.34 -31.75 -44.66
C ALA A 159 -63.93 -31.59 -43.25
N LEU A 160 -64.81 -30.61 -43.02
CA LEU A 160 -65.63 -30.64 -41.80
C LEU A 160 -66.94 -29.82 -41.86
N VAL A 161 -67.86 -30.17 -42.76
CA VAL A 161 -69.30 -29.96 -42.51
C VAL A 161 -70.13 -31.07 -43.18
N SER A 162 -70.39 -32.16 -42.47
CA SER A 162 -71.66 -32.88 -42.58
C SER A 162 -71.98 -33.58 -41.27
N LEU A 163 -73.25 -33.48 -40.91
CA LEU A 163 -73.85 -33.62 -39.59
C LEU A 163 -74.15 -35.06 -39.17
N ASN A 164 -74.21 -35.23 -37.84
CA ASN A 164 -75.10 -36.10 -37.04
C ASN A 164 -75.12 -37.62 -37.27
N GLY A 165 -75.00 -38.38 -36.16
CA GLY A 165 -75.52 -39.74 -36.07
C GLY A 165 -74.89 -40.59 -34.96
N ASP A 166 -75.68 -40.81 -33.91
CA ASP A 166 -75.52 -41.69 -32.75
C ASP A 166 -74.60 -42.94 -32.80
N SER A 167 -73.87 -43.10 -31.68
CA SER A 167 -73.71 -44.32 -30.86
C SER A 167 -72.72 -45.45 -31.23
N VAL A 168 -72.14 -45.99 -30.14
CA VAL A 168 -71.58 -47.36 -29.92
C VAL A 168 -70.10 -47.64 -30.27
N HIS A 169 -69.30 -47.69 -29.18
CA HIS A 169 -68.38 -48.75 -28.72
C HIS A 169 -67.28 -49.37 -29.62
N SER A 170 -66.12 -49.53 -28.95
CA SER A 170 -65.05 -50.55 -29.09
C SER A 170 -63.84 -50.34 -30.04
N THR A 171 -62.71 -50.03 -29.40
CA THR A 171 -61.35 -50.65 -29.49
C THR A 171 -60.64 -50.87 -30.83
N GLU A 172 -59.44 -50.24 -30.87
CA GLU A 172 -58.18 -50.70 -31.47
C GLU A 172 -58.10 -50.98 -32.97
N SER A 173 -57.60 -49.99 -33.71
CA SER A 173 -56.44 -50.11 -34.59
C SER A 173 -56.09 -48.72 -35.14
N ALA A 174 -55.08 -48.06 -34.56
CA ALA A 174 -54.52 -46.84 -35.14
C ALA A 174 -53.70 -47.22 -36.38
N GLU A 175 -54.36 -47.22 -37.54
CA GLU A 175 -53.67 -47.21 -38.83
C GLU A 175 -52.81 -45.94 -38.92
N VAL A 176 -51.50 -46.13 -39.07
CA VAL A 176 -50.57 -45.05 -39.36
C VAL A 176 -50.81 -44.64 -40.81
N SER A 177 -51.49 -43.51 -41.01
CA SER A 177 -51.58 -42.86 -42.31
C SER A 177 -50.16 -42.58 -42.85
N PRO A 178 -49.87 -42.83 -44.13
CA PRO A 178 -48.57 -42.52 -44.70
C PRO A 178 -48.40 -41.00 -44.71
N VAL A 179 -47.32 -40.50 -44.12
CA VAL A 179 -46.93 -39.09 -44.21
C VAL A 179 -46.68 -38.78 -45.69
N ASP A 180 -47.43 -37.83 -46.24
CA ASP A 180 -47.33 -37.41 -47.65
C ASP A 180 -46.00 -36.65 -47.86
N GLU A 181 -45.37 -36.87 -49.01
CA GLU A 181 -43.98 -36.46 -49.33
C GLU A 181 -43.81 -34.92 -49.39
N ASN A 182 -44.93 -34.20 -49.39
CA ASN A 182 -45.04 -32.74 -49.41
C ASN A 182 -45.07 -32.07 -48.01
N ASP A 183 -45.21 -32.83 -46.92
CA ASP A 183 -45.25 -32.29 -45.54
C ASP A 183 -43.85 -32.12 -44.90
N ILE A 184 -42.78 -32.48 -45.63
CA ILE A 184 -41.41 -32.44 -45.10
C ILE A 184 -40.80 -31.07 -45.35
N ASN A 185 -40.69 -30.28 -44.29
CA ASN A 185 -40.10 -28.95 -44.28
C ASN A 185 -38.64 -29.01 -44.81
N CYS A 186 -38.14 -27.97 -45.48
CA CYS A 186 -36.76 -27.97 -46.02
C CYS A 186 -35.71 -28.25 -44.94
N PHE A 187 -35.96 -27.74 -43.72
CA PHE A 187 -35.15 -28.02 -42.54
C PHE A 187 -35.26 -29.47 -42.05
N ASP A 188 -36.41 -30.12 -42.21
CA ASP A 188 -36.57 -31.53 -41.87
C ASP A 188 -35.88 -32.41 -42.92
N LYS A 189 -35.89 -32.04 -44.20
CA LYS A 189 -35.09 -32.73 -45.25
C LYS A 189 -33.59 -32.59 -44.99
N ILE A 190 -33.13 -31.40 -44.60
CA ILE A 190 -31.73 -31.16 -44.23
C ILE A 190 -31.38 -31.87 -42.92
N GLY A 191 -32.30 -31.88 -41.95
CA GLY A 191 -32.17 -32.56 -40.66
C GLY A 191 -32.02 -34.07 -40.84
N VAL A 192 -32.96 -34.70 -41.54
CA VAL A 192 -32.89 -36.13 -41.91
C VAL A 192 -31.65 -36.43 -42.77
N GLY A 193 -31.28 -35.52 -43.67
CA GLY A 193 -30.05 -35.66 -44.46
C GLY A 193 -28.78 -35.63 -43.59
N MET A 194 -28.71 -34.71 -42.62
CA MET A 194 -27.61 -34.62 -41.65
C MET A 194 -27.61 -35.79 -40.67
N GLU A 195 -28.78 -36.24 -40.20
CA GLU A 195 -28.93 -37.41 -39.33
C GLU A 195 -28.46 -38.67 -40.05
N CYS A 196 -28.97 -38.95 -41.25
CA CYS A 196 -28.52 -40.08 -42.06
C CYS A 196 -27.01 -40.00 -42.39
N LEU A 197 -26.49 -38.80 -42.65
CA LEU A 197 -25.05 -38.60 -42.90
C LEU A 197 -24.21 -38.91 -41.66
N LEU A 198 -24.58 -38.36 -40.50
CA LEU A 198 -23.90 -38.60 -39.23
C LEU A 198 -24.01 -40.06 -38.82
N GLU A 199 -25.20 -40.66 -38.96
CA GLU A 199 -25.44 -42.08 -38.71
C GLU A 199 -24.54 -42.94 -39.59
N THR A 200 -24.48 -42.67 -40.90
CA THR A 200 -23.63 -43.42 -41.82
C THR A 200 -22.15 -43.28 -41.47
N ILE A 201 -21.70 -42.05 -41.19
CA ILE A 201 -20.29 -41.77 -40.85
C ILE A 201 -19.91 -42.43 -39.52
N PHE A 202 -20.69 -42.23 -38.46
CA PHE A 202 -20.39 -42.78 -37.14
C PHE A 202 -20.60 -44.28 -37.08
N THR A 203 -21.58 -44.85 -37.79
CA THR A 203 -21.73 -46.31 -37.91
C THR A 203 -20.55 -46.91 -38.65
N ARG A 204 -20.08 -46.28 -39.73
CA ARG A 204 -18.91 -46.73 -40.47
C ARG A 204 -17.62 -46.59 -39.65
N TRP A 205 -17.46 -45.49 -38.92
CA TRP A 205 -16.33 -45.26 -38.02
C TRP A 205 -16.35 -46.24 -36.84
N GLY A 206 -17.49 -46.42 -36.18
CA GLY A 206 -17.69 -47.36 -35.09
C GLY A 206 -17.47 -48.80 -35.51
N CYS A 207 -17.98 -49.21 -36.67
CA CYS A 207 -17.73 -50.53 -37.26
C CYS A 207 -16.23 -50.72 -37.58
N MET A 208 -15.54 -49.68 -38.07
CA MET A 208 -14.08 -49.72 -38.28
C MET A 208 -13.32 -49.90 -36.96
N CYS A 209 -13.68 -49.15 -35.92
CA CYS A 209 -13.11 -49.28 -34.58
C CYS A 209 -13.37 -50.67 -33.95
N ALA A 210 -14.58 -51.21 -34.12
CA ALA A 210 -14.99 -52.51 -33.57
C ALA A 210 -14.40 -53.70 -34.34
N LYS A 211 -14.15 -53.55 -35.64
CA LYS A 211 -13.51 -54.58 -36.47
C LYS A 211 -12.01 -54.69 -36.20
N TYR A 212 -11.34 -53.61 -35.81
CA TYR A 212 -9.90 -53.57 -35.56
C TYR A 212 -9.53 -53.00 -34.16
N PRO A 213 -10.08 -53.55 -33.06
CA PRO A 213 -10.00 -52.92 -31.73
C PRO A 213 -8.56 -52.70 -31.24
N ILE A 214 -7.66 -53.64 -31.52
CA ILE A 214 -6.24 -53.53 -31.13
C ILE A 214 -5.54 -52.38 -31.87
N TYR A 215 -5.74 -52.25 -33.19
CA TYR A 215 -5.14 -51.16 -33.97
C TYR A 215 -5.67 -49.80 -33.53
N THR A 216 -6.98 -49.68 -33.30
CA THR A 216 -7.61 -48.44 -32.83
C THR A 216 -7.05 -48.01 -31.47
N LEU A 217 -6.89 -48.96 -30.54
CA LEU A 217 -6.30 -48.70 -29.22
C LEU A 217 -4.82 -48.31 -29.31
N VAL A 218 -4.03 -48.99 -30.14
CA VAL A 218 -2.60 -48.69 -30.31
C VAL A 218 -2.41 -47.31 -30.94
N VAL A 219 -3.15 -46.98 -32.00
CA VAL A 219 -3.07 -45.66 -32.65
C VAL A 219 -3.53 -44.56 -31.68
N GLY A 220 -4.65 -44.76 -30.98
CA GLY A 220 -5.13 -43.82 -29.97
C GLY A 220 -4.10 -43.61 -28.86
N PHE A 221 -3.49 -44.69 -28.36
CA PHE A 221 -2.44 -44.62 -27.36
C PHE A 221 -1.21 -43.87 -27.86
N ILE A 222 -0.75 -44.13 -29.10
CA ILE A 222 0.38 -43.42 -29.71
C ILE A 222 0.06 -41.92 -29.84
N CYS A 223 -1.14 -41.56 -30.29
CA CYS A 223 -1.57 -40.16 -30.38
C CYS A 223 -1.61 -39.48 -29.01
N CYS A 224 -2.20 -40.12 -28.00
CA CYS A 224 -2.21 -39.61 -26.63
C CYS A 224 -0.79 -39.48 -26.07
N ALA A 225 0.07 -40.49 -26.25
CA ALA A 225 1.45 -40.46 -25.80
C ALA A 225 2.22 -39.31 -26.47
N ALA A 226 2.06 -39.11 -27.78
CA ALA A 226 2.69 -38.00 -28.51
C ALA A 226 2.26 -36.63 -28.00
N LEU A 227 0.97 -36.44 -27.64
CA LEU A 227 0.47 -35.20 -27.06
C LEU A 227 0.97 -34.99 -25.61
N ILE A 228 1.11 -36.06 -24.83
CA ILE A 228 1.61 -36.02 -23.44
C ILE A 228 3.09 -35.62 -23.39
N VAL A 229 3.89 -35.93 -24.43
CA VAL A 229 5.30 -35.49 -24.50
C VAL A 229 5.44 -33.98 -24.33
N GLY A 230 4.45 -33.19 -24.78
CA GLY A 230 4.45 -31.73 -24.62
C GLY A 230 4.47 -31.24 -23.16
N ILE A 231 4.04 -32.06 -22.20
CA ILE A 231 4.07 -31.73 -20.77
C ILE A 231 5.51 -31.53 -20.27
N SER A 232 6.50 -32.21 -20.89
CA SER A 232 7.92 -32.03 -20.54
C SER A 232 8.45 -30.61 -20.83
N LEU A 233 7.79 -29.87 -21.74
CA LEU A 233 8.14 -28.49 -22.09
C LEU A 233 7.28 -27.46 -21.36
N PHE A 234 6.35 -27.91 -20.50
CA PHE A 234 5.45 -27.03 -19.78
C PHE A 234 6.23 -26.18 -18.77
N LYS A 235 6.14 -24.85 -18.91
CA LYS A 235 6.77 -23.89 -18.02
C LYS A 235 5.71 -23.14 -17.22
N VAL A 236 5.75 -23.29 -15.90
CA VAL A 236 4.85 -22.58 -14.98
C VAL A 236 5.37 -21.17 -14.73
N THR A 237 4.55 -20.16 -15.00
CA THR A 237 4.80 -18.79 -14.54
C THR A 237 4.23 -18.63 -13.14
N THR A 238 5.06 -18.23 -12.18
CA THR A 238 4.66 -18.04 -10.76
C THR A 238 4.71 -16.58 -10.31
N ASN A 239 5.36 -15.69 -11.09
CA ASN A 239 5.50 -14.29 -10.74
C ASN A 239 4.15 -13.55 -10.91
N PRO A 240 3.55 -13.01 -9.85
CA PRO A 240 2.23 -12.38 -9.91
C PRO A 240 2.19 -11.20 -10.86
N VAL A 241 3.28 -10.44 -11.00
CA VAL A 241 3.30 -9.30 -11.91
C VAL A 241 3.09 -9.81 -13.34
N GLU A 242 3.78 -10.88 -13.76
CA GLU A 242 3.59 -11.50 -15.09
C GLU A 242 2.19 -12.08 -15.31
N LEU A 243 1.52 -12.55 -14.24
CA LEU A 243 0.16 -13.08 -14.33
C LEU A 243 -0.89 -11.98 -14.46
N TRP A 244 -0.73 -10.89 -13.71
CA TRP A 244 -1.78 -9.88 -13.52
C TRP A 244 -1.62 -8.63 -14.39
N SER A 245 -0.54 -8.55 -15.17
CA SER A 245 -0.20 -7.35 -15.92
C SER A 245 0.35 -7.71 -17.29
N SER A 246 -0.34 -7.24 -18.34
CA SER A 246 0.10 -7.43 -19.73
C SER A 246 1.45 -6.74 -19.97
N PRO A 247 2.37 -7.37 -20.73
CA PRO A 247 3.67 -6.78 -21.05
C PRO A 247 3.54 -5.42 -21.77
N ASP A 248 2.49 -5.23 -22.56
CA ASP A 248 2.25 -4.01 -23.34
C ASP A 248 1.34 -3.00 -22.62
N SER A 249 0.98 -3.25 -21.36
CA SER A 249 0.21 -2.29 -20.58
C SER A 249 1.04 -1.05 -20.26
N ARG A 250 0.40 0.13 -20.22
CA ARG A 250 1.06 1.39 -19.86
C ARG A 250 1.79 1.30 -18.51
N ALA A 251 1.14 0.71 -17.50
CA ALA A 251 1.75 0.53 -16.18
C ALA A 251 3.02 -0.31 -16.24
N ARG A 252 3.06 -1.35 -17.10
CA ARG A 252 4.27 -2.15 -17.30
C ARG A 252 5.38 -1.35 -17.97
N GLN A 253 5.06 -0.54 -18.98
CA GLN A 253 6.03 0.30 -19.66
C GLN A 253 6.64 1.34 -18.72
N GLU A 254 5.81 1.99 -17.89
CA GLU A 254 6.26 2.94 -16.86
C GLU A 254 7.15 2.26 -15.81
N MET A 255 6.76 1.06 -15.34
CA MET A 255 7.58 0.25 -14.43
C MET A 255 8.94 -0.09 -15.06
N ASN A 256 8.96 -0.60 -16.29
CA ASN A 256 10.20 -0.97 -16.99
C ASN A 256 11.10 0.25 -17.20
N TYR A 257 10.53 1.41 -17.55
CA TYR A 257 11.27 2.66 -17.69
C TYR A 257 11.91 3.09 -16.36
N TYR A 258 11.16 3.00 -15.26
CA TYR A 258 11.67 3.29 -13.92
C TYR A 258 12.82 2.36 -13.52
N GLU A 259 12.66 1.04 -13.68
CA GLU A 259 13.68 0.04 -13.33
C GLU A 259 14.93 0.06 -14.24
N GLU A 260 14.85 0.72 -15.40
CA GLU A 260 15.98 0.94 -16.30
C GLU A 260 16.81 2.15 -15.89
N HIS A 261 16.16 3.25 -15.50
CA HIS A 261 16.83 4.51 -15.13
C HIS A 261 17.23 4.55 -13.65
N PHE A 262 16.47 3.86 -12.82
CA PHE A 262 16.71 3.68 -11.39
C PHE A 262 16.97 2.20 -11.10
N THR A 263 17.01 1.84 -9.83
CA THR A 263 17.03 0.44 -9.42
C THR A 263 15.60 -0.09 -9.34
N PRO A 264 15.40 -1.41 -9.44
CA PRO A 264 14.14 -2.02 -9.03
C PRO A 264 13.74 -1.55 -7.63
N PHE A 265 12.45 -1.31 -7.44
CA PHE A 265 11.94 -0.86 -6.15
C PHE A 265 12.25 -1.89 -5.07
N HIS A 266 12.74 -1.43 -3.93
CA HIS A 266 13.24 -2.27 -2.84
C HIS A 266 12.17 -3.24 -2.32
N ARG A 267 12.62 -4.34 -1.71
CA ARG A 267 11.78 -5.33 -1.05
C ARG A 267 11.62 -4.93 0.42
N THR A 268 10.43 -5.11 0.96
CA THR A 268 10.12 -4.75 2.35
C THR A 268 9.79 -6.01 3.14
N ALA A 269 10.56 -6.25 4.20
CA ALA A 269 10.25 -7.29 5.19
C ALA A 269 9.80 -6.58 6.47
N GLN A 270 8.49 -6.62 6.75
CA GLN A 270 7.86 -5.87 7.83
C GLN A 270 7.24 -6.81 8.87
N ILE A 271 7.38 -6.44 10.14
CA ILE A 271 6.61 -7.00 11.26
C ILE A 271 5.88 -5.88 11.99
N ILE A 272 4.65 -6.19 12.40
CA ILE A 272 3.80 -5.31 13.18
C ILE A 272 3.57 -6.01 14.51
N ILE A 273 4.03 -5.39 15.60
CA ILE A 273 4.03 -5.96 16.93
C ILE A 273 3.06 -5.15 17.78
N THR A 274 2.14 -5.84 18.45
CA THR A 274 1.18 -5.25 19.38
C THR A 274 1.30 -5.93 20.72
N ALA A 275 0.99 -5.19 21.79
CA ALA A 275 0.92 -5.78 23.12
C ALA A 275 -0.32 -6.69 23.23
N LYS A 276 -0.14 -7.88 23.81
CA LYS A 276 -1.25 -8.82 24.07
C LYS A 276 -2.35 -8.20 24.94
N ASP A 277 -1.93 -7.44 25.95
CA ASP A 277 -2.82 -6.59 26.74
C ASP A 277 -2.66 -5.15 26.26
N PRO A 278 -3.65 -4.58 25.55
CA PRO A 278 -3.59 -3.22 25.00
C PRO A 278 -3.87 -2.14 26.06
N THR A 279 -3.93 -2.47 27.36
CA THR A 279 -4.18 -1.47 28.40
C THR A 279 -3.09 -0.39 28.45
N PRO A 280 -3.44 0.89 28.22
CA PRO A 280 -2.48 1.97 28.30
C PRO A 280 -1.93 2.09 29.73
N TRP A 281 -0.65 2.39 29.86
CA TRP A 281 0.00 2.53 31.15
C TRP A 281 0.20 4.00 31.52
N ARG A 282 0.22 4.28 32.82
CA ARG A 282 0.33 5.65 33.35
C ARG A 282 1.80 6.00 33.52
N ARG A 283 2.22 7.09 32.89
CA ARG A 283 3.55 7.69 33.09
C ARG A 283 3.39 9.06 33.72
N GLU A 284 4.17 9.33 34.76
CA GLU A 284 4.35 10.68 35.30
C GLU A 284 5.61 11.28 34.67
N ASP A 285 5.44 12.42 33.99
CA ASP A 285 6.56 13.13 33.38
C ASP A 285 7.42 13.80 34.46
N SER A 286 8.73 13.78 34.25
CA SER A 286 9.69 14.44 35.13
C SER A 286 9.61 15.97 35.02
N GLY A 287 9.47 16.67 36.15
CA GLY A 287 9.46 18.14 36.18
C GLY A 287 8.80 18.74 37.43
N SER A 288 8.87 20.07 37.55
CA SER A 288 8.30 20.82 38.69
C SER A 288 6.75 20.85 38.73
N SER A 289 6.09 20.42 37.65
CA SER A 289 4.65 20.20 37.59
C SER A 289 4.39 18.87 36.86
N PRO A 290 4.29 17.73 37.58
CA PRO A 290 4.15 16.41 36.98
C PRO A 290 2.82 16.32 36.20
N THR A 291 2.90 16.05 34.91
CA THR A 291 1.72 15.70 34.10
C THR A 291 1.65 14.19 33.97
N THR A 292 0.49 13.62 34.26
CA THR A 292 0.24 12.19 34.03
C THR A 292 -0.22 11.98 32.59
N ARG A 293 0.47 11.11 31.85
CA ARG A 293 0.10 10.71 30.48
C ARG A 293 -0.26 9.23 30.44
N MET A 294 -1.24 8.91 29.61
CA MET A 294 -1.53 7.53 29.23
C MET A 294 -0.67 7.19 28.01
N ILE A 295 0.20 6.20 28.16
CA ILE A 295 1.11 5.74 27.12
C ILE A 295 0.58 4.41 26.56
N GLY A 296 0.69 4.23 25.25
CA GLY A 296 0.30 3.01 24.58
C GLY A 296 1.02 1.78 25.16
N ALA A 297 0.31 0.66 25.24
CA ALA A 297 0.80 -0.54 25.93
C ALA A 297 2.10 -1.08 25.34
N VAL A 298 2.26 -1.01 24.01
CA VAL A 298 3.43 -1.52 23.27
C VAL A 298 4.73 -0.76 23.56
N LEU A 299 4.64 0.45 24.13
CA LEU A 299 5.80 1.30 24.44
C LEU A 299 6.36 1.07 25.86
N LYS A 300 5.85 0.06 26.59
CA LYS A 300 6.46 -0.33 27.86
C LYS A 300 7.89 -0.85 27.62
N LEU A 301 8.80 -0.56 28.55
CA LEU A 301 10.23 -0.84 28.39
C LEU A 301 10.51 -2.35 28.18
N ASP A 302 9.81 -3.21 28.92
CA ASP A 302 9.87 -4.67 28.80
C ASP A 302 9.52 -5.16 27.39
N ILE A 303 8.45 -4.63 26.80
CA ILE A 303 8.05 -4.95 25.43
C ILE A 303 9.09 -4.42 24.44
N LEU A 304 9.60 -3.20 24.63
CA LEU A 304 10.64 -2.65 23.76
C LEU A 304 11.95 -3.45 23.81
N HIS A 305 12.30 -4.03 24.96
CA HIS A 305 13.42 -4.98 25.08
C HIS A 305 13.19 -6.23 24.24
N GLU A 306 12.02 -6.86 24.35
CA GLU A 306 11.70 -8.05 23.54
C GLU A 306 11.71 -7.73 22.04
N VAL A 307 11.18 -6.57 21.65
CA VAL A 307 11.21 -6.10 20.26
C VAL A 307 12.64 -5.88 19.79
N LEU A 308 13.51 -5.31 20.64
CA LEU A 308 14.91 -5.07 20.31
C LEU A 308 15.69 -6.37 20.15
N ASP A 309 15.49 -7.33 21.04
CA ASP A 309 16.10 -8.65 20.97
C ASP A 309 15.66 -9.37 19.69
N LEU A 310 14.37 -9.36 19.36
CA LEU A 310 13.86 -9.93 18.11
C LEU A 310 14.46 -9.23 16.90
N GLN A 311 14.47 -7.89 16.87
CA GLN A 311 15.04 -7.11 15.78
C GLN A 311 16.52 -7.46 15.57
N ASN A 312 17.31 -7.50 16.64
CA ASN A 312 18.74 -7.80 16.58
C ASN A 312 19.01 -9.25 16.17
N ARG A 313 18.16 -10.19 16.61
CA ARG A 313 18.20 -11.59 16.16
C ARG A 313 17.94 -11.70 14.66
N LEU A 314 16.95 -10.97 14.13
CA LEU A 314 16.62 -10.96 12.71
C LEU A 314 17.70 -10.25 11.88
N ALA A 315 18.29 -9.16 12.40
CA ALA A 315 19.39 -8.46 11.74
C ALA A 315 20.65 -9.33 11.60
N ASN A 316 20.90 -10.22 12.56
CA ASN A 316 22.05 -11.12 12.59
C ASN A 316 21.81 -12.49 11.93
N ILE A 317 20.72 -12.65 11.15
CA ILE A 317 20.48 -13.88 10.39
C ILE A 317 21.64 -14.13 9.42
N THR A 318 22.12 -15.37 9.43
CA THR A 318 23.02 -15.92 8.42
C THR A 318 22.31 -17.10 7.76
N ALA A 319 22.02 -16.99 6.47
CA ALA A 319 21.29 -18.00 5.71
C ALA A 319 22.20 -18.61 4.64
N TYR A 320 22.37 -19.93 4.68
CA TYR A 320 23.17 -20.65 3.68
C TYR A 320 22.37 -20.89 2.41
N ASP A 321 22.85 -20.36 1.28
CA ASP A 321 22.27 -20.65 -0.03
C ASP A 321 22.94 -21.88 -0.67
N SER A 322 22.22 -23.00 -0.66
CA SER A 322 22.67 -24.25 -1.29
C SER A 322 22.86 -24.15 -2.81
N LYS A 323 22.24 -23.18 -3.50
CA LYS A 323 22.38 -23.05 -4.96
C LYS A 323 23.74 -22.48 -5.35
N HIS A 324 24.21 -21.46 -4.63
CA HIS A 324 25.46 -20.76 -4.93
C HIS A 324 26.60 -21.13 -3.97
N GLY A 325 26.30 -21.86 -2.88
CA GLY A 325 27.30 -22.33 -1.91
C GLY A 325 27.88 -21.21 -1.05
N VAL A 326 27.09 -20.18 -0.75
CA VAL A 326 27.50 -18.99 0.00
C VAL A 326 26.57 -18.73 1.18
N ASP A 327 27.13 -18.22 2.27
CA ASP A 327 26.36 -17.67 3.38
C ASP A 327 25.94 -16.24 3.05
N VAL A 328 24.68 -15.91 3.31
CA VAL A 328 24.08 -14.59 3.06
C VAL A 328 23.68 -13.97 4.39
N ARG A 329 24.19 -12.77 4.65
CA ARG A 329 23.83 -11.93 5.79
C ARG A 329 22.96 -10.77 5.33
N LEU A 330 22.30 -10.10 6.27
CA LEU A 330 21.48 -8.92 5.95
C LEU A 330 22.33 -7.81 5.30
N GLU A 331 23.54 -7.58 5.78
CA GLU A 331 24.50 -6.58 5.26
C GLU A 331 24.86 -6.77 3.78
N ASP A 332 24.76 -8.00 3.25
CA ASP A 332 25.09 -8.31 1.86
C ASP A 332 23.99 -7.88 0.87
N ILE A 333 22.75 -7.75 1.35
CA ILE A 333 21.55 -7.56 0.51
C ILE A 333 20.73 -6.32 0.86
N CYS A 334 20.97 -5.70 2.03
CA CYS A 334 20.15 -4.61 2.52
C CYS A 334 20.39 -3.29 1.79
N PHE A 335 19.41 -2.40 1.85
CA PHE A 335 19.57 -1.04 1.36
C PHE A 335 20.35 -0.19 2.37
N ALA A 336 21.52 0.32 1.97
CA ALA A 336 22.40 1.18 2.75
C ALA A 336 22.62 2.52 2.01
N PRO A 337 21.85 3.58 2.32
CA PRO A 337 21.79 4.81 1.52
C PRO A 337 23.08 5.63 1.55
N LEU A 338 23.90 5.47 2.58
CA LEU A 338 25.16 6.19 2.78
C LEU A 338 26.39 5.32 2.52
N SER A 339 26.23 4.14 1.90
CA SER A 339 27.37 3.30 1.53
C SER A 339 28.23 4.01 0.46
N PRO A 340 29.57 4.01 0.57
CA PRO A 340 30.40 3.23 1.50
C PRO A 340 30.74 3.91 2.85
N ASP A 341 30.36 5.17 3.05
CA ASP A 341 30.69 5.93 4.27
C ASP A 341 30.03 5.34 5.53
N ASN A 342 28.82 4.82 5.38
CA ASN A 342 28.11 4.05 6.40
C ASN A 342 27.40 2.86 5.75
N ASN A 343 27.83 1.64 6.12
CA ASN A 343 27.31 0.38 5.58
C ASN A 343 26.19 -0.22 6.44
N ASN A 344 25.69 0.50 7.45
CA ASN A 344 24.56 0.03 8.24
C ASN A 344 23.28 -0.05 7.41
N CYS A 345 22.58 -1.16 7.54
CA CYS A 345 21.33 -1.41 6.84
C CYS A 345 20.20 -0.49 7.30
N THR A 346 19.35 -0.10 6.36
CA THR A 346 18.13 0.66 6.68
C THR A 346 17.10 -0.25 7.37
N ILE A 347 16.98 -0.06 8.69
CA ILE A 347 15.93 -0.66 9.52
C ILE A 347 15.06 0.48 10.03
N GLN A 348 13.78 0.48 9.69
CA GLN A 348 12.82 1.47 10.19
C GLN A 348 12.09 0.89 11.40
N SER A 349 12.36 1.45 12.57
CA SER A 349 11.85 0.98 13.87
C SER A 349 12.03 2.09 14.91
N PRO A 350 11.15 2.22 15.92
CA PRO A 350 11.34 3.21 16.98
C PRO A 350 12.63 2.96 17.79
N LEU A 351 13.18 1.75 17.74
CA LEU A 351 14.42 1.39 18.42
C LEU A 351 15.67 2.02 17.77
N ASN A 352 15.57 2.49 16.53
CA ASN A 352 16.64 3.25 15.90
C ASN A 352 16.81 4.65 16.53
N TYR A 353 15.80 5.19 17.24
CA TYR A 353 16.01 6.39 18.07
C TYR A 353 17.06 6.14 19.17
N PHE A 354 17.24 4.88 19.58
CA PHE A 354 18.27 4.45 20.54
C PHE A 354 19.43 3.73 19.85
N GLN A 355 19.58 3.90 18.53
CA GLN A 355 20.62 3.29 17.70
C GLN A 355 20.68 1.76 17.83
N ASN A 356 19.53 1.10 18.06
CA ASN A 356 19.42 -0.34 18.26
C ASN A 356 20.30 -0.88 19.41
N SER A 357 20.60 -0.03 20.41
CA SER A 357 21.42 -0.39 21.57
C SER A 357 20.56 -0.57 22.81
N MET A 358 20.74 -1.72 23.48
CA MET A 358 20.11 -2.00 24.77
C MET A 358 20.57 -0.99 25.82
N GLU A 359 21.86 -0.62 25.82
CA GLU A 359 22.44 0.35 26.75
C GLU A 359 21.80 1.73 26.60
N ASN A 360 21.58 2.20 25.35
CA ASN A 360 20.95 3.49 25.11
C ASN A 360 19.46 3.48 25.51
N LEU A 361 18.78 2.35 25.31
CA LEU A 361 17.39 2.17 25.70
C LEU A 361 17.21 2.12 27.23
N ASP A 362 18.15 1.52 27.96
CA ASP A 362 18.13 1.45 29.43
C ASP A 362 18.68 2.70 30.13
N LYS A 363 19.23 3.62 29.35
CA LYS A 363 19.83 4.84 29.88
C LYS A 363 18.76 5.68 30.60
N SER A 364 19.00 5.91 31.89
CA SER A 364 18.18 6.80 32.70
C SER A 364 19.07 7.65 33.61
N ILE A 365 18.66 8.89 33.80
CA ILE A 365 19.36 9.87 34.61
C ILE A 365 18.52 10.14 35.86
N TRP A 366 19.14 9.96 37.02
CA TRP A 366 18.55 10.14 38.33
C TRP A 366 19.35 11.16 39.13
N ASP A 367 18.77 11.70 40.18
CA ASP A 367 19.50 12.44 41.21
C ASP A 367 20.46 11.51 41.97
N ASP A 368 21.44 12.11 42.67
CA ASP A 368 22.47 11.38 43.42
C ASP A 368 21.85 10.37 44.43
N PHE A 369 20.65 10.65 44.92
CA PHE A 369 19.93 9.84 45.89
C PHE A 369 18.89 8.88 45.27
N HIS A 370 18.75 8.83 43.94
CA HIS A 370 17.79 7.99 43.20
C HIS A 370 16.32 8.17 43.61
N PHE A 371 15.94 9.36 44.07
CA PHE A 371 14.56 9.72 44.38
C PHE A 371 13.82 10.40 43.21
N ILE A 372 14.55 11.11 42.35
CA ILE A 372 13.99 11.92 41.26
C ILE A 372 14.65 11.49 39.95
N ARG A 373 13.82 11.01 39.01
CA ARG A 373 14.25 10.73 37.63
C ARG A 373 14.27 12.02 36.85
N TYR A 374 15.41 12.42 36.31
CA TYR A 374 15.51 13.60 35.45
C TYR A 374 15.09 13.31 34.01
N ALA A 375 15.54 12.18 33.45
CA ALA A 375 15.21 11.79 32.09
C ALA A 375 15.39 10.28 31.89
N ASP A 376 14.57 9.68 31.02
CA ASP A 376 14.69 8.27 30.62
C ASP A 376 14.43 8.08 29.11
N TYR A 377 14.38 6.83 28.69
CA TYR A 377 14.08 6.41 27.32
C TYR A 377 12.82 7.05 26.74
N MET A 378 11.79 7.24 27.55
CA MET A 378 10.48 7.67 27.11
C MET A 378 10.43 9.19 26.96
N ASP A 379 11.28 9.94 27.68
CA ASP A 379 11.55 11.36 27.39
C ASP A 379 12.30 11.54 26.07
N HIS A 380 13.31 10.70 25.83
CA HIS A 380 14.04 10.70 24.56
C HIS A 380 13.14 10.32 23.38
N PHE A 381 12.31 9.28 23.54
CA PHE A 381 11.30 8.87 22.57
C PHE A 381 10.36 10.03 22.23
N LEU A 382 9.79 10.70 23.24
CA LEU A 382 8.90 11.85 23.05
C LEU A 382 9.57 13.02 22.33
N TYR A 383 10.88 13.19 22.52
CA TYR A 383 11.68 14.18 21.79
C TYR A 383 11.87 13.75 20.32
N CYS A 384 12.33 12.53 20.07
CA CYS A 384 12.61 12.05 18.72
C CYS A 384 11.38 11.88 17.84
N VAL A 385 10.21 11.55 18.40
CA VAL A 385 8.97 11.53 17.60
C VAL A 385 8.51 12.93 17.18
N ARG A 386 9.01 13.99 17.84
CA ARG A 386 8.74 15.38 17.46
C ARG A 386 9.79 15.91 16.49
N ASP A 387 11.05 15.60 16.73
CA ASP A 387 12.18 15.94 15.86
C ASP A 387 13.04 14.71 15.55
N PRO A 388 12.64 13.89 14.55
CA PRO A 388 13.37 12.67 14.19
C PRO A 388 14.70 12.98 13.48
N THR A 389 14.96 14.25 13.16
CA THR A 389 16.19 14.71 12.51
C THR A 389 17.23 15.26 13.49
N ALA A 390 16.90 15.32 14.78
CA ALA A 390 17.80 15.85 15.79
C ALA A 390 19.08 15.02 15.92
N ILE A 391 20.22 15.71 15.84
CA ILE A 391 21.56 15.12 16.02
C ILE A 391 21.84 14.88 17.51
N ASN A 392 21.20 15.61 18.42
CA ASN A 392 21.24 15.32 19.85
C ASN A 392 19.96 15.75 20.57
N ASP A 393 19.63 15.05 21.65
CA ASP A 393 18.56 15.47 22.56
C ASP A 393 19.00 16.69 23.38
N THR A 394 18.58 17.88 22.93
CA THR A 394 18.84 19.14 23.62
C THR A 394 17.93 19.36 24.83
N GLN A 395 16.79 18.67 24.89
CA GLN A 395 15.85 18.82 26.01
C GLN A 395 16.37 18.08 27.23
N ASN A 396 17.03 16.95 27.02
CA ASN A 396 17.66 16.13 28.05
C ASN A 396 19.17 16.02 27.78
N PRO A 397 19.95 17.11 27.99
CA PRO A 397 21.38 17.14 27.66
C PRO A 397 22.21 16.10 28.43
N LEU A 398 21.68 15.58 29.53
CA LEU A 398 22.29 14.52 30.33
C LEU A 398 22.18 13.13 29.66
N LEU A 399 21.15 12.89 28.84
CA LEU A 399 21.03 11.65 28.05
C LEU A 399 22.01 11.67 26.86
N ASN A 400 22.13 12.82 26.18
CA ASN A 400 23.04 13.03 25.05
C ASN A 400 22.96 11.92 23.98
N LEU A 401 21.74 11.62 23.53
CA LEU A 401 21.46 10.62 22.49
C LEU A 401 20.99 11.31 21.19
N PRO A 402 21.42 10.83 20.00
CA PRO A 402 20.88 11.29 18.71
C PRO A 402 19.53 10.64 18.40
N CYS A 403 18.69 11.28 17.60
CA CYS A 403 17.44 10.69 17.10
C CYS A 403 17.60 9.99 15.74
N MET A 404 18.74 10.18 15.07
CA MET A 404 19.02 9.51 13.80
C MET A 404 19.27 8.01 13.99
N GLY A 405 18.78 7.22 13.03
CA GLY A 405 19.02 5.79 12.99
C GLY A 405 20.47 5.44 12.66
N THR A 406 20.84 4.19 12.91
CA THR A 406 22.21 3.68 12.67
C THR A 406 22.68 3.81 11.22
N PHE A 407 21.75 3.80 10.26
CA PHE A 407 22.01 4.00 8.82
C PHE A 407 22.21 5.48 8.42
N GLY A 408 22.13 6.41 9.38
CA GLY A 408 22.38 7.85 9.17
C GLY A 408 21.20 8.64 8.60
N GLY A 409 19.98 8.09 8.66
CA GLY A 409 18.76 8.80 8.29
C GLY A 409 17.74 8.89 9.42
N PRO A 410 16.75 9.80 9.32
CA PRO A 410 15.68 9.91 10.30
C PRO A 410 14.69 8.75 10.15
N VAL A 411 14.18 8.26 11.29
CA VAL A 411 13.03 7.36 11.31
C VAL A 411 11.79 8.20 11.58
N MET A 412 10.89 8.29 10.61
CA MET A 412 9.66 9.05 10.79
C MET A 412 8.68 8.27 11.67
N PRO A 413 7.96 8.91 12.61
CA PRO A 413 7.04 8.19 13.50
C PRO A 413 5.98 7.36 12.77
N PHE A 414 5.45 7.87 11.65
CA PHE A 414 4.40 7.21 10.87
C PHE A 414 4.87 5.97 10.09
N VAL A 415 6.17 5.70 9.98
CA VAL A 415 6.69 4.43 9.40
C VAL A 415 7.04 3.40 10.48
N ALA A 416 7.13 3.82 11.74
CA ALA A 416 7.64 3.03 12.85
C ALA A 416 6.58 2.72 13.92
N LEU A 417 5.48 3.47 13.95
CA LEU A 417 4.40 3.36 14.92
C LEU A 417 3.06 3.27 14.19
N GLY A 418 2.09 2.61 14.82
CA GLY A 418 0.72 2.49 14.32
C GLY A 418 -0.32 2.62 15.43
N GLU A 419 -1.58 2.81 15.03
CA GLU A 419 -2.74 2.88 15.92
C GLU A 419 -2.58 3.97 17.00
N TYR A 420 -2.47 5.23 16.55
CA TYR A 420 -2.41 6.42 17.39
C TYR A 420 -3.40 7.48 16.88
N GLU A 421 -3.75 8.44 17.74
CA GLU A 421 -4.64 9.55 17.38
C GLU A 421 -3.82 10.76 16.92
N ASP A 422 -4.11 11.27 15.72
CA ASP A 422 -3.51 12.49 15.16
C ASP A 422 -1.97 12.51 15.32
N ASP A 423 -1.42 13.53 15.98
CA ASP A 423 0.02 13.71 16.22
C ASP A 423 0.48 13.15 17.60
N LYS A 424 -0.35 12.33 18.27
CA LYS A 424 -0.04 11.78 19.61
C LYS A 424 0.65 10.41 19.50
N TYR A 425 1.85 10.36 18.94
CA TYR A 425 2.60 9.11 18.75
C TYR A 425 2.84 8.28 20.03
N TYR A 426 2.80 8.90 21.21
CA TYR A 426 2.94 8.21 22.50
C TYR A 426 1.73 7.35 22.89
N THR A 427 0.60 7.47 22.18
CA THR A 427 -0.57 6.60 22.38
C THR A 427 -0.58 5.40 21.42
N ALA A 428 0.49 5.17 20.67
CA ALA A 428 0.57 4.09 19.69
C ALA A 428 0.38 2.71 20.35
N ASN A 429 -0.43 1.86 19.72
CA ASN A 429 -0.65 0.47 20.16
C ASN A 429 0.10 -0.56 19.30
N ALA A 430 0.72 -0.13 18.19
CA ALA A 430 1.54 -0.98 17.35
C ALA A 430 2.94 -0.38 17.14
N VAL A 431 3.96 -1.23 17.22
CA VAL A 431 5.32 -0.94 16.78
C VAL A 431 5.56 -1.67 15.46
N ILE A 432 6.12 -0.95 14.49
CA ILE A 432 6.40 -1.46 13.15
C ILE A 432 7.92 -1.52 12.99
N VAL A 433 8.44 -2.70 12.68
CA VAL A 433 9.85 -2.91 12.32
C VAL A 433 9.91 -3.32 10.86
N THR A 434 10.60 -2.54 10.04
CA THR A 434 10.73 -2.78 8.60
C THR A 434 12.19 -2.86 8.21
N PHE A 435 12.59 -3.99 7.63
CA PHE A 435 13.88 -4.21 6.99
C PHE A 435 13.75 -3.88 5.50
N ILE A 436 14.60 -2.97 5.00
CA ILE A 436 14.62 -2.56 3.59
C ILE A 436 15.73 -3.33 2.87
N ILE A 437 15.35 -4.17 1.91
CA ILE A 437 16.24 -5.06 1.17
C ILE A 437 16.31 -4.60 -0.27
N ASN A 438 17.51 -4.58 -0.87
CA ASN A 438 17.64 -4.23 -2.28
C ASN A 438 16.90 -5.25 -3.14
N ASN A 439 16.24 -4.74 -4.19
CA ASN A 439 15.65 -5.58 -5.20
C ASN A 439 16.56 -5.60 -6.43
N TYR A 440 16.45 -6.66 -7.22
CA TYR A 440 17.33 -6.88 -8.36
C TYR A 440 16.52 -7.34 -9.57
N LYS A 441 17.16 -7.34 -10.75
CA LYS A 441 16.54 -7.84 -12.00
C LYS A 441 16.44 -9.37 -11.98
N LYS A 442 15.39 -9.92 -12.60
CA LYS A 442 14.95 -11.34 -12.54
C LYS A 442 16.04 -12.42 -12.72
N ASN A 443 17.13 -12.11 -13.41
CA ASN A 443 18.23 -13.04 -13.71
C ASN A 443 19.48 -12.81 -12.86
N SER A 444 19.40 -11.97 -11.83
CA SER A 444 20.49 -11.68 -10.92
C SER A 444 20.58 -12.76 -9.84
N THR A 445 21.79 -13.25 -9.57
CA THR A 445 22.09 -14.15 -8.46
C THR A 445 21.66 -13.56 -7.12
N PHE A 446 21.74 -12.23 -6.97
CA PHE A 446 21.35 -11.52 -5.76
C PHE A 446 19.86 -11.66 -5.40
N ILE A 447 18.95 -11.95 -6.34
CA ILE A 447 17.55 -12.25 -5.99
C ILE A 447 17.48 -13.55 -5.20
N ASP A 448 18.17 -14.59 -5.65
CA ASP A 448 18.19 -15.88 -4.96
C ASP A 448 18.76 -15.75 -3.54
N LEU A 449 19.80 -14.93 -3.37
CA LEU A 449 20.39 -14.63 -2.06
C LEU A 449 19.37 -13.91 -1.16
N ALA A 450 18.71 -12.87 -1.66
CA ALA A 450 17.68 -12.14 -0.92
C ALA A 450 16.50 -13.05 -0.52
N MET A 451 16.01 -13.89 -1.44
CA MET A 451 14.94 -14.86 -1.15
C MET A 451 15.37 -15.92 -0.12
N THR A 452 16.65 -16.30 -0.11
CA THR A 452 17.20 -17.26 0.86
C THR A 452 17.21 -16.66 2.26
N TRP A 453 17.65 -15.41 2.40
CA TRP A 453 17.57 -14.68 3.66
C TRP A 453 16.11 -14.48 4.11
N GLU A 454 15.21 -14.08 3.21
CA GLU A 454 13.78 -13.91 3.50
C GLU A 454 13.11 -15.21 3.98
N LYS A 455 13.50 -16.35 3.40
CA LYS A 455 13.00 -17.66 3.83
C LYS A 455 13.37 -17.96 5.28
N GLU A 456 14.61 -17.68 5.67
CA GLU A 456 15.09 -17.89 7.03
C GLU A 456 14.48 -16.88 8.01
N TYR A 457 14.32 -15.63 7.59
CA TYR A 457 13.57 -14.59 8.32
C TYR A 457 12.14 -15.05 8.64
N ILE A 458 11.41 -15.55 7.64
CA ILE A 458 10.05 -16.08 7.83
C ILE A 458 10.04 -17.30 8.75
N ARG A 459 11.04 -18.19 8.64
CA ARG A 459 11.15 -19.37 9.50
C ARG A 459 11.29 -18.98 10.98
N ILE A 460 12.22 -18.07 11.28
CA ILE A 460 12.46 -17.60 12.65
C ILE A 460 11.20 -16.95 13.24
N LEU A 461 10.48 -16.15 12.45
CA LEU A 461 9.23 -15.54 12.90
C LEU A 461 8.12 -16.56 13.17
N LYS A 462 8.00 -17.60 12.34
CA LYS A 462 7.03 -18.69 12.58
C LYS A 462 7.35 -19.52 13.82
N ASP A 463 8.63 -19.66 14.17
CA ASP A 463 9.06 -20.37 15.37
C ASP A 463 8.93 -19.50 16.64
N TYR A 464 8.77 -18.19 16.49
CA TYR A 464 8.64 -17.21 17.60
C TYR A 464 7.18 -17.04 18.08
N VAL A 465 6.21 -17.26 17.19
CA VAL A 465 4.76 -17.21 17.47
C VAL A 465 4.25 -18.58 17.88
#